data_AF-A0A0F5R1Y5-F1
#
_entry.id   AF-A0A0F5R1Y5-F1
#
_cell.length_a   1.000
_cell.length_b   1.000
_cell.length_c   1.000
_cell.angle_alpha   90.00
_cell.angle_beta   90.00
_cell.angle_gamma   90.00
#
_symmetry.space_group_name_H-M   'P 1'
#
loop_
_entity.id
_entity.type
_entity.pdbx_description
1 polymer ?
#
loop_
_entity_poly.entity_id
_entity_poly.type
_entity_poly.pdbx_seq_one_letter_code
_entity_poly.pdbx_strand_id
1 'polypeptide(L)'
;MENKEKQELIEDTQIKTSEDELEAIEATEEEIEDTLISLLYGNRLRDLVKRVAKNDTVTVQIGKRGVDGLQNAMKFLAVMMIYETLDVLKIKNKVQITPLIISQALSNLVGKSDSLNIATLELETLIMKLQANNSNTSVIRATEFVNLFEKEETIDTTDDKSQ
;
A
#
# COMPACT_ATOMS: atom_id res chain seq x y z
N MET A 1 11.39 -37.45 52.81
CA MET A 1 10.08 -37.25 52.15
C MET A 1 10.38 -36.65 50.81
N GLU A 2 10.40 -37.51 49.78
CA GLU A 2 9.49 -37.43 48.61
C GLU A 2 9.90 -36.27 47.69
N ASN A 3 10.78 -36.46 46.71
CA ASN A 3 10.68 -37.25 45.47
C ASN A 3 9.75 -36.63 44.42
N LYS A 4 10.29 -36.51 43.20
CA LYS A 4 9.64 -36.31 41.89
C LYS A 4 9.17 -34.90 41.50
N GLU A 5 9.22 -34.45 40.26
CA GLU A 5 9.88 -34.78 38.97
C GLU A 5 9.27 -33.77 37.99
N LYS A 6 10.08 -33.25 37.06
CA LYS A 6 9.79 -32.78 35.67
C LYS A 6 10.47 -31.43 35.39
N GLN A 7 11.55 -31.37 34.59
CA GLN A 7 11.61 -31.54 33.11
C GLN A 7 10.58 -30.62 32.42
N GLU A 8 10.88 -29.81 31.41
CA GLU A 8 12.00 -29.71 30.47
C GLU A 8 11.72 -28.50 29.54
N LEU A 9 12.77 -27.99 28.86
CA LEU A 9 12.76 -27.26 27.57
C LEU A 9 12.05 -25.89 27.53
N ILE A 10 12.61 -24.80 26.98
CA ILE A 10 13.28 -24.56 25.68
C ILE A 10 14.19 -23.31 25.88
N GLU A 11 15.52 -23.42 25.82
CA GLU A 11 16.41 -23.19 24.65
C GLU A 11 16.31 -21.82 23.94
N ASP A 12 17.42 -21.09 24.03
CA ASP A 12 18.03 -20.20 23.04
C ASP A 12 17.16 -19.22 22.25
N THR A 13 17.34 -17.93 22.54
CA THR A 13 17.72 -16.99 21.46
C THR A 13 18.59 -15.88 22.03
N GLN A 14 19.89 -15.94 21.73
CA GLN A 14 20.79 -14.79 21.75
C GLN A 14 20.21 -13.68 20.87
N ILE A 15 19.78 -12.57 21.46
CA ILE A 15 19.58 -11.33 20.71
C ILE A 15 20.77 -10.43 21.02
N LYS A 16 21.71 -10.41 20.08
CA LYS A 16 22.75 -9.40 19.97
C LYS A 16 22.11 -8.01 20.08
N THR A 17 22.39 -7.31 21.17
CA THR A 17 22.21 -5.86 21.28
C THR A 17 23.28 -5.19 20.42
N SER A 18 22.99 -5.04 19.14
CA SER A 18 23.79 -4.20 18.23
C SER A 18 23.44 -2.74 18.49
N GLU A 19 24.33 -2.08 19.22
CA GLU A 19 24.83 -0.73 18.94
C GLU A 19 23.78 0.31 18.51
N ASP A 20 23.13 0.94 19.50
CA ASP A 20 22.69 2.33 19.38
C ASP A 20 23.97 3.20 19.36
N GLU A 21 24.56 3.37 18.18
CA GLU A 21 25.55 4.42 17.94
C GLU A 21 24.85 5.78 18.07
N LEU A 22 25.07 6.42 19.22
CA LEU A 22 24.81 7.84 19.42
C LEU A 22 25.83 8.64 18.57
N GLU A 23 25.45 8.96 17.34
CA GLU A 23 26.22 9.91 16.51
C GLU A 23 26.14 11.31 17.13
N ALA A 24 27.29 11.83 17.57
CA ALA A 24 27.49 13.25 17.78
C ALA A 24 27.64 13.91 16.40
N ILE A 25 26.56 14.53 15.91
CA ILE A 25 26.55 15.23 14.62
C ILE A 25 26.95 16.69 14.88
N GLU A 26 28.18 17.05 14.52
CA GLU A 26 28.56 18.45 14.27
C GLU A 26 27.88 18.90 12.97
N ALA A 27 26.63 19.37 13.08
CA ALA A 27 25.88 19.90 11.95
C ALA A 27 26.30 21.36 11.69
N THR A 28 26.74 21.64 10.46
CA THR A 28 26.90 22.99 9.93
C THR A 28 25.54 23.70 9.83
N GLU A 29 25.51 25.01 10.08
CA GLU A 29 24.30 25.82 10.36
C GLU A 29 23.16 25.74 9.32
N GLU A 30 23.40 25.34 8.06
CA GLU A 30 22.35 25.16 7.04
C GLU A 30 21.54 23.85 7.21
N GLU A 31 22.10 22.78 7.77
CA GLU A 31 21.36 21.50 7.97
C GLU A 31 20.50 21.49 9.24
N ILE A 32 20.82 22.37 10.18
CA ILE A 32 20.10 22.49 11.46
C ILE A 32 18.69 23.05 11.25
N GLU A 33 18.52 23.97 10.29
CA GLU A 33 17.23 24.62 10.03
C GLU A 33 16.20 23.63 9.45
N ASP A 34 16.60 22.79 8.49
CA ASP A 34 15.73 21.74 7.93
C ASP A 34 15.39 20.65 8.96
N THR A 35 16.32 20.32 9.85
CA THR A 35 16.11 19.32 10.90
C THR A 35 15.13 19.82 11.97
N LEU A 36 15.24 21.08 12.39
CA LEU A 36 14.30 21.71 13.32
C LEU A 36 12.90 21.88 12.73
N ILE A 37 12.81 22.28 11.45
CA ILE A 37 11.53 22.40 10.74
C ILE A 37 10.89 21.01 10.61
N SER A 38 11.65 19.98 10.26
CA SER A 38 11.18 18.60 10.17
C SER A 38 10.67 18.05 11.51
N LEU A 39 11.40 18.30 12.60
CA LEU A 39 10.98 17.95 13.97
C LEU A 39 9.70 18.69 14.39
N LEU A 40 9.59 19.97 14.07
CA LEU A 40 8.42 20.78 14.38
C LEU A 40 7.17 20.28 13.61
N TYR A 41 7.33 19.94 12.33
CA TYR A 41 6.26 19.35 11.52
C TYR A 41 5.86 17.96 12.02
N GLY A 42 6.82 17.12 12.40
CA GLY A 42 6.55 15.79 12.97
C GLY A 42 5.74 15.88 14.27
N ASN A 43 6.07 16.81 15.16
CA ASN A 43 5.35 17.02 16.41
C ASN A 43 3.92 17.55 16.17
N ARG A 44 3.76 18.54 15.29
CA ARG A 44 2.43 19.05 14.90
C ARG A 44 1.55 17.97 14.31
N LEU A 45 2.13 17.07 13.50
CA LEU A 45 1.41 15.96 12.90
C LEU A 45 0.95 14.94 13.95
N ARG A 46 1.82 14.58 14.91
CA ARG A 46 1.43 13.72 16.05
C ARG A 46 0.30 14.34 16.87
N ASP A 47 0.38 15.63 17.15
CA ASP A 47 -0.65 16.34 17.91
C ASP A 47 -1.98 16.40 17.16
N LEU A 48 -1.94 16.63 15.85
CA LEU A 48 -3.13 16.59 15.00
C LEU A 48 -3.80 15.22 15.07
N VAL A 49 -3.04 14.13 14.90
CA VAL A 49 -3.60 12.78 14.97
C VAL A 49 -4.18 12.49 16.36
N LYS A 50 -3.49 12.88 17.44
CA LYS A 50 -4.01 12.72 18.80
C LYS A 50 -5.33 13.49 19.01
N ARG A 51 -5.46 14.69 18.45
CA ARG A 51 -6.69 15.49 18.54
C ARG A 51 -7.85 14.84 17.79
N VAL A 52 -7.60 14.35 16.58
CA VAL A 52 -8.60 13.62 15.78
C VAL A 52 -9.01 12.32 16.50
N ALA A 53 -8.04 11.53 16.96
CA ALA A 53 -8.30 10.29 17.69
C ALA A 53 -9.11 10.53 18.97
N LYS A 54 -8.78 11.58 19.73
CA LYS A 54 -9.53 11.97 20.92
C LYS A 54 -10.98 12.36 20.60
N ASN A 55 -11.21 13.07 19.49
CA ASN A 55 -12.55 13.41 19.03
C ASN A 55 -13.38 12.16 18.70
N ASP A 56 -12.74 11.16 18.10
CA ASP A 56 -13.38 9.89 17.73
C ASP A 56 -13.36 8.86 18.87
N THR A 57 -12.99 9.26 20.09
CA THR A 57 -12.91 8.41 21.30
C THR A 57 -11.93 7.23 21.19
N VAL A 58 -10.95 7.32 20.29
CA VAL A 58 -9.90 6.30 20.09
C VAL A 58 -8.59 6.75 20.72
N THR A 59 -7.88 5.83 21.37
CA THR A 59 -6.50 6.08 21.84
C THR A 59 -5.51 5.56 20.79
N VAL A 60 -4.66 6.45 20.26
CA VAL A 60 -3.69 6.12 19.19
C VAL A 60 -2.27 6.43 19.66
N GLN A 61 -1.34 5.53 19.38
CA GLN A 61 0.09 5.75 19.51
C GLN A 61 0.73 5.64 18.12
N ILE A 62 1.62 6.57 17.78
CA ILE A 62 2.32 6.59 16.49
C ILE A 62 3.82 6.52 16.75
N GLY A 63 4.45 5.44 16.27
CA GLY A 63 5.90 5.28 16.27
C GLY A 63 6.59 6.14 15.21
N LYS A 64 7.91 6.27 15.28
CA LYS A 64 8.72 7.13 14.37
C LYS A 64 8.42 6.84 12.89
N ARG A 65 8.49 5.57 12.47
CA ARG A 65 8.16 5.14 11.09
C ARG A 65 6.73 5.51 10.65
N GLY A 66 5.77 5.51 11.56
CA GLY A 66 4.39 5.90 11.27
C GLY A 66 4.26 7.40 11.02
N VAL A 67 5.02 8.22 11.76
CA VAL A 67 5.10 9.68 11.54
C VAL A 67 5.74 9.97 10.19
N ASP A 68 6.84 9.29 9.86
CA ASP A 68 7.54 9.47 8.59
C ASP A 68 6.63 9.08 7.40
N GLY A 69 5.91 7.95 7.53
CA GLY A 69 4.93 7.52 6.53
C GLY A 69 3.80 8.54 6.34
N LEU A 70 3.28 9.10 7.42
CA LEU A 70 2.22 10.12 7.36
C LEU A 70 2.73 11.45 6.79
N GLN A 71 3.96 11.85 7.10
CA GLN A 71 4.61 13.01 6.49
C GLN A 71 4.76 12.83 4.98
N ASN A 72 5.20 11.66 4.53
CA ASN A 72 5.34 11.36 3.11
C ASN A 72 3.99 11.35 2.39
N ALA A 73 2.96 10.77 3.00
CA ALA A 73 1.59 10.83 2.48
C ALA A 73 1.09 12.28 2.36
N MET A 74 1.34 13.12 3.37
CA MET A 74 0.97 14.53 3.33
C MET A 74 1.71 15.31 2.25
N LYS A 75 3.01 15.05 2.04
CA LYS A 75 3.79 15.63 0.93
C LYS A 75 3.18 15.25 -0.41
N PHE A 76 2.85 13.98 -0.59
CA PHE A 76 2.23 13.48 -1.81
C PHE A 76 0.88 14.16 -2.07
N LEU A 77 0.00 14.23 -1.08
CA LEU A 77 -1.29 14.92 -1.17
C LEU A 77 -1.13 16.41 -1.49
N ALA A 78 -0.17 17.08 -0.85
CA ALA A 78 0.13 18.48 -1.11
C ALA A 78 0.57 18.70 -2.57
N VAL A 79 1.46 17.85 -3.08
CA VAL A 79 1.93 17.91 -4.48
C VAL A 79 0.76 17.69 -5.45
N MET A 80 -0.09 16.69 -5.23
CA MET A 80 -1.29 16.48 -6.05
C MET A 80 -2.21 17.71 -6.06
N MET A 81 -2.49 18.27 -4.88
CA MET A 81 -3.32 19.48 -4.76
C MET A 81 -2.71 20.69 -5.47
N ILE A 82 -1.38 20.84 -5.44
CA ILE A 82 -0.67 21.92 -6.14
C ILE A 82 -0.84 21.76 -7.65
N TYR A 83 -0.61 20.57 -8.21
CA TYR A 83 -0.79 20.34 -9.64
C TYR A 83 -2.22 20.62 -10.09
N GLU A 84 -3.21 20.15 -9.34
CA GLU A 84 -4.61 20.41 -9.68
C GLU A 84 -4.96 21.91 -9.59
N THR A 85 -4.42 22.61 -8.59
CA THR A 85 -4.54 24.07 -8.46
C THR A 85 -3.94 24.79 -9.66
N LEU A 86 -2.74 24.39 -10.10
CA LEU A 86 -2.07 24.95 -11.26
C LEU A 86 -2.87 24.70 -12.54
N ASP A 87 -3.50 23.54 -12.70
CA ASP A 87 -4.32 23.24 -13.86
C ASP A 87 -5.59 24.09 -13.90
N VAL A 88 -6.26 24.28 -12.75
CA VAL A 88 -7.41 25.21 -12.67
C VAL A 88 -6.99 26.65 -12.99
N LEU A 89 -5.82 27.09 -12.50
CA LEU A 89 -5.27 28.41 -12.82
C LEU A 89 -5.00 28.59 -14.33
N LYS A 90 -4.40 27.59 -14.98
CA LYS A 90 -4.15 27.59 -16.43
C LYS A 90 -5.46 27.66 -17.22
N ILE A 91 -6.44 26.81 -16.89
CA ILE A 91 -7.75 26.78 -17.57
C ILE A 91 -8.46 28.12 -17.44
N LYS A 92 -8.35 28.78 -16.28
CA LYS A 92 -8.99 30.08 -16.02
C LYS A 92 -8.15 31.29 -16.41
N ASN A 93 -6.95 31.08 -16.95
CA ASN A 93 -5.96 32.11 -17.25
C ASN A 93 -5.75 33.09 -16.08
N LYS A 94 -5.60 32.55 -14.87
CA LYS A 94 -5.34 33.31 -13.65
C LYS A 94 -3.95 32.98 -13.10
N VAL A 95 -3.35 33.95 -12.42
CA VAL A 95 -2.03 33.79 -11.77
C VAL A 95 -2.17 33.70 -10.24
N GLN A 96 -3.23 34.27 -9.67
CA GLN A 96 -3.43 34.34 -8.24
C GLN A 96 -4.29 33.16 -7.73
N ILE A 97 -3.79 32.49 -6.70
CA ILE A 97 -4.55 31.48 -5.94
C ILE A 97 -5.59 32.21 -5.09
N THR A 98 -6.86 31.82 -5.26
CA THR A 98 -7.99 32.31 -4.45
C THR A 98 -8.74 31.12 -3.85
N PRO A 99 -9.54 31.30 -2.77
CA PRO A 99 -10.30 30.20 -2.17
C PRO A 99 -11.18 29.44 -3.17
N LEU A 100 -11.74 30.15 -4.16
CA LEU A 100 -12.52 29.54 -5.23
C LEU A 100 -11.68 28.56 -6.07
N ILE A 101 -10.42 28.90 -6.39
CA ILE A 101 -9.52 28.04 -7.15
C ILE A 101 -9.20 26.78 -6.35
N ILE A 102 -8.89 26.93 -5.06
CA ILE A 102 -8.62 25.79 -4.18
C ILE A 102 -9.83 24.86 -4.07
N SER A 103 -11.03 25.42 -3.88
CA SER A 103 -12.26 24.62 -3.83
C SER A 103 -12.49 23.84 -5.12
N GLN A 104 -12.24 24.46 -6.28
CA GLN A 104 -12.39 23.78 -7.57
C GLN A 104 -11.33 22.70 -7.79
N ALA A 105 -10.08 22.97 -7.43
CA ALA A 105 -9.02 21.98 -7.50
C ALA A 105 -9.34 20.77 -6.60
N LEU A 106 -9.82 21.00 -5.37
CA LEU A 106 -10.26 19.92 -4.49
C LEU A 106 -11.40 19.11 -5.11
N SER A 107 -12.43 19.78 -5.65
CA SER A 107 -13.54 19.11 -6.33
C SER A 107 -13.09 18.28 -7.52
N ASN A 108 -12.15 18.78 -8.33
CA ASN A 108 -11.59 18.03 -9.45
C ASN A 108 -10.80 16.80 -8.98
N LEU A 109 -9.98 16.96 -7.94
CA LEU A 109 -9.17 15.87 -7.41
C LEU A 109 -10.05 14.72 -6.90
N VAL A 110 -11.09 15.04 -6.13
CA VAL A 110 -12.07 14.05 -5.65
C VAL A 110 -12.84 13.45 -6.82
N GLY A 111 -13.34 14.27 -7.75
CA GLY A 111 -14.11 13.78 -8.90
C GLY A 111 -13.31 12.87 -9.85
N LYS A 112 -12.01 13.15 -10.04
CA LYS A 112 -11.10 12.27 -10.79
C LYS A 112 -10.89 10.94 -10.08
N SER A 113 -10.76 10.94 -8.75
CA SER A 113 -10.65 9.71 -7.95
C SER A 113 -11.89 8.83 -8.10
N ASP A 114 -13.08 9.42 -8.03
CA ASP A 114 -14.34 8.68 -8.20
C ASP A 114 -14.47 8.11 -9.62
N SER A 115 -14.11 8.90 -10.63
CA SER A 115 -14.14 8.48 -12.03
C SER A 115 -13.16 7.34 -12.31
N LEU A 116 -11.96 7.39 -11.72
CA LEU A 116 -10.98 6.31 -11.82
C LEU A 116 -11.49 5.03 -11.14
N ASN A 117 -12.10 5.15 -9.96
CA ASN A 117 -12.68 4.00 -9.27
C ASN A 117 -13.79 3.32 -10.11
N ILE A 118 -14.67 4.11 -10.73
CA ILE A 118 -15.69 3.58 -11.65
C ILE A 118 -15.03 2.88 -12.84
N ALA A 119 -14.03 3.50 -13.46
CA ALA A 119 -13.31 2.91 -14.59
C ALA A 119 -12.63 1.58 -14.21
N THR A 120 -12.05 1.48 -13.01
CA THR A 120 -11.47 0.23 -12.50
C THR A 120 -12.52 -0.86 -12.38
N LEU A 121 -13.70 -0.57 -11.80
CA LEU A 121 -14.79 -1.54 -11.68
C LEU A 121 -15.33 -1.99 -13.04
N GLU A 122 -15.42 -1.09 -14.01
CA GLU A 122 -15.82 -1.43 -15.38
C GLU A 122 -14.80 -2.34 -16.07
N LEU A 123 -13.50 -2.05 -15.89
CA LEU A 123 -12.41 -2.88 -16.40
C LEU A 123 -12.43 -4.28 -15.78
N GLU A 124 -12.62 -4.39 -14.46
CA GLU A 124 -12.75 -5.68 -13.78
C GLU A 124 -13.95 -6.47 -14.32
N THR A 125 -15.10 -5.82 -14.49
CA THR A 125 -16.29 -6.44 -15.07
C THR A 125 -16.02 -6.95 -16.48
N LEU A 126 -15.28 -6.19 -17.30
CA LEU A 126 -14.93 -6.57 -18.66
C LEU A 126 -13.94 -7.75 -18.68
N ILE A 127 -12.97 -7.79 -17.75
CA ILE A 127 -12.07 -8.93 -17.55
C ILE A 127 -12.87 -10.18 -17.18
N MET A 128 -13.81 -10.08 -16.24
CA MET A 128 -14.67 -11.23 -15.85
C MET A 128 -15.50 -11.74 -17.04
N LYS A 129 -16.08 -10.84 -17.84
CA LYS A 129 -16.81 -11.22 -19.06
C LYS A 129 -15.90 -11.89 -20.08
N LEU A 130 -14.69 -11.38 -20.30
CA LEU A 130 -13.70 -11.97 -21.19
C LEU A 130 -13.28 -13.36 -20.71
N GLN A 131 -13.03 -13.55 -19.41
CA GLN A 131 -12.68 -14.84 -18.84
C GLN A 131 -13.82 -15.85 -18.99
N ALA A 132 -15.05 -15.45 -18.69
CA ALA A 132 -16.24 -16.28 -18.89
C ALA A 132 -16.40 -16.68 -20.37
N ASN A 133 -16.19 -15.75 -21.30
CA ASN A 133 -16.25 -16.03 -22.73
C ASN A 133 -15.08 -16.90 -23.21
N ASN A 134 -13.88 -16.71 -22.64
CA ASN A 134 -12.69 -17.47 -23.00
C ASN A 134 -12.82 -18.94 -22.59
N SER A 135 -13.29 -19.21 -21.37
CA SER A 135 -13.56 -20.57 -20.84
C SER A 135 -14.57 -21.38 -21.66
N ASN A 136 -15.35 -20.73 -22.52
CA ASN A 136 -16.36 -21.35 -23.37
C ASN A 136 -15.96 -21.43 -24.85
N THR A 137 -14.73 -21.07 -25.21
CA THR A 137 -14.28 -21.12 -26.60
C THR A 137 -14.14 -22.56 -27.09
N SER A 138 -14.50 -22.80 -28.35
CA SER A 138 -14.34 -24.09 -29.01
C SER A 138 -12.90 -24.59 -28.97
N VAL A 139 -11.92 -23.67 -28.90
CA VAL A 139 -10.49 -23.99 -28.79
C VAL A 139 -10.16 -24.62 -27.44
N ILE A 140 -10.62 -24.06 -26.32
CA ILE A 140 -10.40 -24.65 -24.98
C ILE A 140 -11.08 -26.02 -24.91
N ARG A 141 -12.33 -26.13 -25.36
CA ARG A 141 -13.04 -27.42 -25.41
C ARG A 141 -12.35 -28.45 -26.31
N ALA A 142 -11.82 -28.04 -27.45
CA ALA A 142 -11.06 -28.94 -28.34
C ALA A 142 -9.72 -29.35 -27.72
N THR A 143 -9.04 -28.43 -27.01
CA THR A 143 -7.77 -28.72 -26.33
C THR A 143 -7.98 -29.69 -25.16
N GLU A 144 -9.04 -29.50 -24.37
CA GLU A 144 -9.44 -30.44 -23.31
C GLU A 144 -9.81 -31.81 -23.87
N PHE A 145 -10.54 -31.84 -24.98
CA PHE A 145 -10.90 -33.09 -25.66
C PHE A 145 -9.65 -33.82 -26.18
N VAL A 146 -8.72 -33.14 -26.85
CA VAL A 146 -7.45 -33.76 -27.32
C VAL A 146 -6.62 -34.30 -26.14
N ASN A 147 -6.50 -33.54 -25.05
CA ASN A 147 -5.76 -33.96 -23.85
C ASN A 147 -6.40 -35.18 -23.15
N LEU A 148 -7.70 -35.43 -23.35
CA LEU A 148 -8.38 -36.64 -22.86
C LEU A 148 -7.91 -37.89 -23.61
N PHE A 149 -7.71 -37.82 -24.93
CA PHE A 149 -7.19 -38.96 -25.72
C PHE A 149 -5.73 -39.26 -25.43
N GLU A 150 -4.88 -38.25 -25.26
CA GLU A 150 -3.46 -38.45 -24.90
C GLU A 150 -3.31 -39.12 -23.51
N LYS A 151 -4.28 -38.91 -22.61
CA LYS A 151 -4.33 -39.59 -21.31
C LYS A 151 -4.85 -41.03 -21.38
N GLU A 152 -5.72 -41.36 -22.34
CA GLU A 152 -6.21 -42.73 -22.51
C GLU A 152 -5.15 -43.63 -23.17
N GLU A 153 -4.39 -43.14 -24.15
CA GLU A 153 -3.31 -43.91 -24.80
C GLU A 153 -2.13 -44.23 -23.85
N THR A 154 -1.92 -43.42 -22.82
CA THR A 154 -0.85 -43.66 -21.83
C THR A 154 -1.20 -44.72 -20.78
N ILE A 155 -2.49 -45.06 -20.62
CA ILE A 155 -2.93 -46.10 -19.68
C ILE A 155 -2.82 -47.50 -20.32
N ASP A 156 -2.99 -47.59 -21.64
CA ASP A 156 -3.07 -48.87 -22.36
C ASP A 156 -1.69 -49.50 -22.67
N THR A 157 -0.60 -48.77 -22.43
CA THR A 157 0.77 -49.26 -22.72
C THR A 157 1.50 -49.85 -21.50
N THR A 158 0.89 -49.85 -20.31
CA THR A 158 1.51 -50.37 -19.08
C THR A 158 1.20 -51.82 -18.73
N ASP A 159 0.22 -52.47 -19.36
CA ASP A 159 -0.18 -53.84 -18.99
C ASP A 159 0.42 -54.98 -19.85
N ASP A 160 1.21 -54.68 -20.89
CA ASP A 160 1.73 -55.71 -21.82
C ASP A 160 3.26 -55.94 -21.71
N LYS A 161 3.77 -56.01 -20.48
CA LYS A 161 5.12 -56.54 -20.18
C LYS A 161 5.10 -57.42 -18.94
N SER A 162 4.39 -58.53 -19.01
CA SER A 162 4.51 -59.62 -18.03
C SER A 162 4.18 -60.98 -18.68
N GLN A 163 4.98 -61.40 -19.66
CA GLN A 163 5.22 -62.81 -19.99
C GLN A 163 6.66 -63.01 -20.46
#